data_AF-A0AAV2PX32-F1
#
_entry.id   AF-A0AAV2PX32-F1
#
_cell.length_a   1.000
_cell.length_b   1.000
_cell.length_c   1.000
_cell.angle_alpha   90.00
_cell.angle_beta   90.00
_cell.angle_gamma   90.00
#
_symmetry.space_group_name_H-M   'P 1'
#
loop_
_entity.id
_entity.type
_entity.pdbx_description
1 polymer ?
#
loop_
_entity_poly.entity_id
_entity_poly.type
_entity_poly.pdbx_seq_one_letter_code
_entity_poly.pdbx_strand_id
1 'polypeptide(L)'
;VVCELLQPENQHLVNLSYLSEPEINVISLTPTSSGLDSDKSLLAVPPHHAIDLLKTLGLKTVNYEIKSVSEGLQIRDRIRRELNKEGEVLYYVMSDESTIGIVKTKTLWYIILRALRL
;
A
#
# COMPACT_ATOMS: atom_id res chain seq x y z
N VAL A 1 -4.12 -12.01 -6.42
CA VAL A 1 -3.29 -10.79 -6.65
C VAL A 1 -4.12 -9.59 -6.24
N VAL A 2 -3.53 -8.64 -5.51
CA VAL A 2 -4.18 -7.39 -5.11
C VAL A 2 -3.53 -6.25 -5.88
N CYS A 3 -4.35 -5.40 -6.50
CA CYS A 3 -3.89 -4.25 -7.27
C CYS A 3 -4.81 -3.05 -7.06
N GLU A 4 -4.27 -1.88 -7.37
CA GLU A 4 -4.99 -0.61 -7.43
C GLU A 4 -5.08 -0.16 -8.89
N LEU A 5 -6.30 0.13 -9.34
CA LEU A 5 -6.58 0.68 -10.66
C LEU A 5 -6.66 2.21 -10.55
N LEU A 6 -5.74 2.91 -11.21
CA LEU A 6 -5.74 4.36 -11.33
C LEU A 6 -6.48 4.75 -12.60
N GLN A 7 -7.55 5.55 -12.48
CA GLN A 7 -8.37 6.00 -13.60
C GLN A 7 -8.46 7.53 -13.62
N PRO A 8 -7.79 8.22 -14.55
CA PRO A 8 -7.78 9.69 -14.60
C PRO A 8 -9.18 10.30 -14.78
N GLU A 9 -10.04 9.65 -15.58
CA GLU A 9 -11.41 10.10 -15.84
C GLU A 9 -12.36 9.85 -14.65
N ASN A 10 -12.01 8.93 -13.75
CA ASN A 10 -12.81 8.58 -12.57
C ASN A 10 -12.05 8.93 -11.29
N GLN A 11 -11.47 10.14 -11.25
CA GLN A 11 -10.64 10.56 -10.15
C GLN A 11 -11.44 10.72 -8.85
N HIS A 12 -10.89 10.16 -7.77
CA HIS A 12 -11.27 10.49 -6.41
C HIS A 12 -10.62 11.83 -6.04
N LEU A 13 -9.73 11.88 -5.04
CA LEU A 13 -9.18 13.16 -4.54
C LEU A 13 -7.77 13.46 -5.03
N VAL A 14 -6.95 12.44 -5.21
CA VAL A 14 -5.56 12.61 -5.66
C VAL A 14 -5.53 12.92 -7.15
N ASN A 15 -4.80 13.97 -7.54
CA ASN A 15 -4.68 14.37 -8.95
C ASN A 15 -3.99 13.29 -9.79
N LEU A 16 -4.70 12.77 -10.80
CA LEU A 16 -4.20 11.80 -11.77
C LEU A 16 -4.02 12.40 -13.18
N SER A 17 -4.09 13.73 -13.32
CA SER A 17 -4.01 14.42 -14.63
C SER A 17 -2.68 14.21 -15.37
N TYR A 18 -1.66 13.67 -14.71
CA TYR A 18 -0.38 13.33 -15.32
C TYR A 18 -0.42 12.00 -16.09
N LEU A 19 -1.47 11.20 -15.90
CA LEU A 19 -1.68 9.94 -16.61
C LEU A 19 -2.56 10.19 -17.85
N SER A 20 -2.08 9.73 -19.02
CA SER A 20 -2.84 9.77 -20.27
C SER A 20 -3.85 8.63 -20.40
N GLU A 21 -3.67 7.55 -19.63
CA GLU A 21 -4.50 6.35 -19.67
C GLU A 21 -4.58 5.69 -18.28
N PRO A 22 -5.57 4.81 -18.02
CA PRO A 22 -5.64 4.06 -16.78
C PRO A 22 -4.44 3.14 -16.57
N GLU A 23 -4.02 2.98 -15.32
CA GLU A 23 -2.89 2.13 -14.95
C GLU A 23 -3.26 1.18 -13.82
N ILE A 24 -2.65 -0.01 -13.82
CA ILE A 24 -2.76 -0.98 -12.73
C ILE A 24 -1.44 -1.01 -11.97
N ASN A 25 -1.50 -0.74 -10.66
CA ASN A 25 -0.38 -0.91 -9.76
C ASN A 25 -0.61 -2.15 -8.89
N VAL A 26 0.27 -3.14 -8.99
CA VAL A 26 0.16 -4.35 -8.19
C VAL A 26 0.79 -4.11 -6.81
N ILE A 27 0.10 -4.57 -5.76
CA ILE A 27 0.42 -4.28 -4.36
C ILE A 27 0.88 -5.53 -3.62
N SER A 28 0.14 -6.64 -3.74
CA SER A 28 0.45 -7.84 -2.97
C SER A 28 -0.13 -9.13 -3.54
N LEU A 29 0.31 -10.25 -2.97
CA LEU A 29 -0.21 -11.58 -3.25
C LEU A 29 -0.97 -12.10 -2.02
N THR A 30 -2.16 -12.64 -2.24
CA THR A 30 -3.02 -13.22 -1.20
C THR A 30 -2.84 -14.73 -1.18
N PRO A 31 -2.87 -15.38 0.00
CA PRO A 31 -2.79 -16.83 0.10
C PRO A 31 -3.89 -17.50 -0.72
N THR A 32 -3.59 -18.66 -1.32
CA THR A 32 -4.61 -19.55 -1.85
C THR A 32 -5.18 -20.40 -0.71
N SER A 33 -6.48 -20.66 -0.72
CA SER A 33 -7.23 -21.37 0.34
C SER A 33 -6.83 -22.84 0.56
N SER A 34 -5.77 -23.34 -0.08
CA SER A 34 -5.37 -24.75 -0.11
C SER A 34 -4.07 -25.06 0.65
N GLY A 35 -3.47 -24.10 1.36
CA GLY A 35 -2.23 -24.31 2.13
C GLY A 35 -2.49 -24.48 3.63
N LEU A 36 -1.97 -25.56 4.23
CA LEU A 36 -2.06 -25.92 5.66
C LEU A 36 -1.46 -24.89 6.65
N ASP A 37 -0.83 -23.81 6.16
CA ASP A 37 -0.21 -22.74 6.94
C ASP A 37 -0.82 -21.34 6.69
N SER A 38 -2.00 -21.26 6.03
CA SER A 38 -2.64 -19.99 5.64
C SER A 38 -2.98 -19.06 6.82
N ASP A 39 -3.03 -19.59 8.04
CA ASP A 39 -3.50 -18.84 9.22
C ASP A 39 -2.40 -18.04 9.92
N LYS A 40 -1.14 -18.20 9.51
CA LYS A 40 0.00 -17.52 10.16
C LYS A 40 0.32 -16.15 9.57
N SER A 41 -0.09 -15.86 8.33
CA SER A 41 0.19 -14.58 7.68
C SER A 41 -0.98 -14.04 6.87
N LEU A 42 -1.15 -12.72 6.90
CA LEU A 42 -2.17 -11.99 6.13
C LEU A 42 -1.91 -12.00 4.62
N LEU A 43 -0.67 -12.27 4.18
CA LEU A 43 -0.26 -12.26 2.78
C LEU A 43 0.39 -13.61 2.41
N ALA A 44 0.37 -13.95 1.11
CA ALA A 44 1.01 -15.19 0.63
C ALA A 44 2.53 -15.17 0.80
N VAL A 45 3.11 -13.98 0.67
CA VAL A 45 4.54 -13.70 0.84
C VAL A 45 4.68 -12.31 1.47
N PRO A 46 5.83 -11.98 2.10
CA PRO A 46 6.10 -10.63 2.59
C PRO A 46 5.87 -9.57 1.51
N PRO A 47 5.35 -8.39 1.87
CA PRO A 47 4.95 -7.38 0.90
C PRO A 47 6.11 -6.90 0.03
N HIS A 48 7.31 -6.75 0.60
CA HIS A 48 8.49 -6.34 -0.14
C HIS A 48 8.92 -7.41 -1.16
N HIS A 49 8.91 -8.68 -0.79
CA HIS A 49 9.17 -9.78 -1.73
C HIS A 49 8.11 -9.87 -2.84
N ALA A 50 6.83 -9.66 -2.52
CA ALA A 50 5.79 -9.60 -3.55
C ALA A 50 6.08 -8.48 -4.56
N ILE A 51 6.37 -7.28 -4.07
CA ILE A 51 6.65 -6.12 -4.92
C ILE A 51 7.87 -6.37 -5.80
N ASP A 52 8.98 -6.86 -5.25
CA ASP A 52 10.20 -7.14 -6.00
C ASP A 52 10.00 -8.21 -7.08
N LEU A 53 9.28 -9.29 -6.74
CA LEU A 53 8.91 -10.34 -7.70
C LEU A 53 8.09 -9.77 -8.85
N LEU A 54 7.01 -9.05 -8.54
CA LEU A 54 6.10 -8.49 -9.54
C LEU A 54 6.79 -7.46 -10.43
N LYS A 55 7.66 -6.63 -9.84
CA LYS A 55 8.49 -5.67 -10.57
C LYS A 55 9.48 -6.36 -11.51
N THR A 56 10.08 -7.47 -11.07
CA THR A 56 10.97 -8.31 -11.91
C THR A 56 10.23 -8.94 -13.08
N LEU A 57 8.93 -9.24 -12.92
CA LEU A 57 8.06 -9.72 -13.99
C LEU A 57 7.57 -8.61 -14.93
N GLY A 58 8.04 -7.37 -14.76
CA GLY A 58 7.69 -6.23 -15.61
C GLY A 58 6.35 -5.58 -15.27
N LEU A 59 5.74 -5.94 -14.13
CA LEU A 59 4.49 -5.31 -13.68
C LEU A 59 4.80 -3.99 -12.96
N LYS A 60 3.90 -3.01 -13.14
CA LYS A 60 3.97 -1.76 -12.39
C LYS A 60 3.58 -2.02 -10.93
N THR A 61 4.42 -1.57 -10.00
CA THR A 61 4.22 -1.77 -8.56
C THR A 61 4.36 -0.45 -7.81
N VAL A 62 3.86 -0.43 -6.59
CA VAL A 62 4.13 0.65 -5.64
C VAL A 62 5.61 0.63 -5.19
N ASN A 63 6.12 1.78 -4.76
CA ASN A 63 7.39 1.86 -4.06
C ASN A 63 7.20 1.51 -2.57
N TYR A 64 8.24 0.99 -1.92
CA TYR A 64 8.21 0.70 -0.49
C TYR A 64 9.52 1.13 0.20
N GLU A 65 9.44 1.32 1.51
CA GLU A 65 10.60 1.43 2.39
C GLU A 65 10.46 0.44 3.55
N ILE A 66 11.58 -0.11 4.02
CA ILE A 66 11.63 -0.96 5.22
C ILE A 66 12.14 -0.08 6.37
N LYS A 67 11.43 -0.12 7.49
CA LYS A 67 11.72 0.68 8.68
C LYS A 67 11.64 -0.17 9.94
N SER A 68 12.35 0.28 10.98
CA SER A 68 12.25 -0.35 12.29
C SER A 68 10.90 -0.02 12.94
N VAL A 69 10.36 -0.96 13.72
CA VAL A 69 9.15 -0.75 14.54
C VAL A 69 9.32 0.44 15.50
N SER A 70 10.53 0.70 15.98
CA SER A 70 10.84 1.85 16.85
C SER A 70 10.56 3.20 16.20
N GLU A 71 10.56 3.27 14.86
CA GLU A 71 10.29 4.48 14.09
C GLU A 71 8.79 4.69 13.81
N GLY A 72 7.93 3.72 14.19
CA GLY A 72 6.53 3.66 13.75
C GLY A 72 5.70 4.91 14.06
N LEU A 73 5.89 5.51 15.24
CA LEU A 73 5.19 6.76 15.61
C LEU A 73 5.67 7.94 14.77
N GLN A 74 6.98 8.07 14.56
CA GLN A 74 7.58 9.14 13.77
C GLN A 74 7.14 9.06 12.30
N ILE A 75 7.10 7.85 11.74
CA ILE A 75 6.60 7.60 10.38
C ILE A 75 5.14 8.03 10.27
N ARG A 76 4.30 7.65 11.24
CA ARG A 76 2.88 7.99 11.20
C ARG A 76 2.65 9.52 11.27
N ASP A 77 3.42 10.21 12.10
CA ASP A 77 3.36 11.66 12.22
C ASP A 77 3.90 12.37 10.98
N ARG A 78 4.95 11.83 10.35
CA ARG A 78 5.44 12.28 9.03
C ARG A 78 4.32 12.20 8.00
N ILE A 79 3.74 11.00 7.82
CA ILE A 79 2.68 10.76 6.82
C ILE A 79 1.52 11.74 7.00
N ARG A 80 1.07 11.97 8.24
CA ARG A 80 -0.06 12.88 8.53
C ARG A 80 0.18 14.32 8.05
N ARG A 81 1.43 14.77 7.96
CA ARG A 81 1.82 16.12 7.56
C ARG A 81 2.08 16.27 6.07
N GLU A 82 2.07 15.18 5.30
CA GLU A 82 2.27 15.25 3.85
C GLU A 82 1.07 15.87 3.13
N LEU A 83 1.35 16.49 1.99
CA LEU A 83 0.37 17.12 1.12
C LEU A 83 0.30 16.39 -0.23
N ASN A 84 -0.81 16.55 -0.95
CA ASN A 84 -1.02 15.99 -2.29
C ASN A 84 -0.86 14.47 -2.40
N LYS A 85 -1.01 13.76 -1.28
CA LYS A 85 -1.02 12.30 -1.20
C LYS A 85 -2.16 11.85 -0.32
N GLU A 86 -2.73 10.69 -0.63
CA GLU A 86 -3.76 10.08 0.21
C GLU A 86 -3.19 9.58 1.54
N GLY A 87 -2.01 8.99 1.51
CA GLY A 87 -1.33 8.43 2.67
C GLY A 87 -0.47 7.23 2.30
N GLU A 88 -0.11 6.43 3.29
CA GLU A 88 0.70 5.23 3.13
C GLU A 88 0.04 4.03 3.83
N VAL A 89 0.36 2.83 3.36
CA VAL A 89 -0.04 1.56 3.98
C VAL A 89 1.17 0.96 4.67
N LEU A 90 1.08 0.76 5.97
CA LEU A 90 2.13 0.18 6.80
C LEU A 90 1.84 -1.31 6.99
N TYR A 91 2.79 -2.14 6.59
CA TYR A 91 2.76 -3.58 6.83
C TYR A 91 3.68 -3.91 8.00
N TYR A 92 3.17 -4.66 8.98
CA TYR A 92 3.95 -5.16 10.10
C TYR A 92 4.36 -6.60 9.80
N VAL A 93 5.67 -6.81 9.69
CA VAL A 93 6.28 -8.09 9.36
C VAL A 93 7.14 -8.52 10.54
N MET A 94 6.97 -9.78 10.96
CA MET A 94 7.75 -10.40 12.01
C MET A 94 9.10 -10.88 11.49
N SER A 95 10.00 -11.27 12.40
CA SER A 95 11.33 -11.81 12.03
C SER A 95 11.29 -13.12 11.25
N ASP A 96 10.17 -13.85 11.30
CA ASP A 96 9.93 -15.07 10.52
C ASP A 96 9.27 -14.77 9.16
N GLU A 97 9.28 -13.50 8.74
CA GLU A 97 8.68 -13.02 7.49
C GLU A 97 7.14 -13.12 7.45
N SER A 98 6.48 -13.46 8.57
CA SER A 98 5.02 -13.40 8.62
C SER A 98 4.52 -11.95 8.66
N THR A 99 3.66 -11.58 7.71
CA THR A 99 2.89 -10.33 7.77
C THR A 99 1.73 -10.49 8.74
N ILE A 100 1.76 -9.77 9.87
CA ILE A 100 0.81 -9.91 10.98
C ILE A 100 -0.18 -8.75 11.10
N GLY A 101 0.08 -7.63 10.41
CA GLY A 101 -0.73 -6.43 10.55
C GLY A 101 -0.63 -5.50 9.35
N ILE A 102 -1.71 -4.78 9.10
CA ILE A 102 -1.82 -3.77 8.06
C ILE A 102 -2.49 -2.54 8.66
N VAL A 103 -1.86 -1.38 8.54
CA VAL A 103 -2.41 -0.10 9.02
C VAL A 103 -2.39 0.91 7.89
N LYS A 104 -3.54 1.52 7.63
CA LYS A 104 -3.66 2.64 6.69
C LYS A 104 -3.47 3.94 7.47
N THR A 105 -2.44 4.72 7.11
CA THR A 105 -2.25 6.06 7.66
C THR A 105 -2.54 7.08 6.57
N LYS A 106 -3.59 7.88 6.76
CA LYS A 106 -3.98 8.93 5.81
C LYS A 106 -3.37 10.28 6.19
N THR A 107 -3.10 11.10 5.19
CA THR A 107 -2.66 12.49 5.41
C THR A 107 -3.82 13.34 5.95
N LEU A 108 -3.51 14.37 6.75
CA LEU A 108 -4.55 15.33 7.20
C LEU A 108 -5.17 16.07 6.01
N TRP A 109 -4.35 16.42 5.02
CA TRP A 109 -4.78 17.02 3.76
C TRP A 109 -5.87 16.20 3.08
N TYR A 110 -5.64 14.90 2.92
CA TYR A 110 -6.62 14.01 2.29
C TYR A 110 -7.90 13.90 3.10
N ILE A 111 -7.78 13.75 4.42
CA ILE A 111 -8.94 13.63 5.32
C ILE A 111 -9.82 14.87 5.22
N ILE A 112 -9.23 16.07 5.24
CA ILE A 112 -9.97 17.34 5.15
C ILE A 112 -10.65 17.45 3.77
N LEU A 113 -9.93 17.22 2.68
CA LEU A 113 -10.53 17.27 1.33
C LEU A 113 -11.65 16.26 1.15
N ARG A 114 -11.50 15.05 1.72
CA ARG A 114 -12.53 14.02 1.68
C ARG A 114 -13.77 14.44 2.45
N ALA A 115 -13.60 15.11 3.60
CA ALA A 115 -14.71 15.62 4.39
C ALA A 115 -15.45 16.78 3.68
N LEU A 116 -14.73 17.63 2.92
CA LEU A 116 -15.33 18.73 2.16
C LEU A 116 -16.06 18.28 0.88
N ARG A 117 -15.74 17.10 0.35
CA ARG A 117 -16.40 16.51 -0.82
C ARG A 117 -17.67 15.71 -0.46
N LEU A 118 -17.92 15.45 0.83
CA LEU A 118 -19.16 14.81 1.30
C LEU A 118 -20.39 15.63 0.89
#